data_AF-A0A524MRE2-F1
#
_entry.id   AF-A0A524MRE2-F1
#
_cell.length_a   1.000
_cell.length_b   1.000
_cell.length_c   1.000
_cell.angle_alpha   90.00
_cell.angle_beta   90.00
_cell.angle_gamma   90.00
#
_symmetry.space_group_name_H-M   'P 1'
#
loop_
_entity.id
_entity.type
_entity.pdbx_description
1 polymer ?
#
loop_
_entity_poly.entity_id
_entity_poly.type
_entity_poly.pdbx_seq_one_letter_code
_entity_poly.pdbx_strand_id
1 'polypeptide(L)'
;MTARPTDPIDPADVPIRPAATVMLVRDAVDGDPGVEVFMMRRTTNAAFGAGMYVFPGGRVDGVDGADEIAPFCEGLDDVTASDKLGIDHGGLAYWVAAVRECFEEAGVLLAEPRGGGPLRLRNEDRHEVHDSSLSLVELCRRDD
;
A
#
# COMPACT_ATOMS: atom_id res chain seq x y z
N MET A 1 17.33 38.93 -13.59
CA MET A 1 18.09 37.85 -14.26
C MET A 1 17.52 36.55 -13.73
N THR A 2 16.47 36.05 -14.37
CA THR A 2 15.69 34.89 -13.92
C THR A 2 16.31 33.63 -14.51
N ALA A 3 16.87 32.77 -13.66
CA ALA A 3 17.34 31.45 -14.09
C ALA A 3 16.14 30.61 -14.54
N ARG A 4 16.18 30.08 -15.76
CA ARG A 4 15.32 28.96 -16.15
C ARG A 4 16.03 27.68 -15.72
N PRO A 5 15.42 26.80 -14.91
CA PRO A 5 15.91 25.44 -14.80
C PRO A 5 15.32 24.64 -15.97
N THR A 6 16.12 24.43 -17.00
CA THR A 6 15.86 23.42 -18.04
C THR A 6 17.11 22.60 -18.29
N ASP A 7 17.85 22.29 -17.23
CA ASP A 7 18.84 21.22 -17.33
C ASP A 7 18.08 19.89 -17.43
N PRO A 8 18.42 19.00 -18.38
CA PRO A 8 17.83 17.68 -18.46
C PRO A 8 18.12 16.94 -17.15
N ILE A 9 17.09 16.39 -16.52
CA ILE A 9 17.24 15.47 -15.39
C ILE A 9 18.00 14.26 -15.91
N ASP A 10 19.18 13.97 -15.36
CA ASP A 10 19.85 12.70 -15.59
C ASP A 10 19.06 11.60 -14.85
N PRO A 11 18.51 10.59 -15.54
CA PRO A 11 17.81 9.49 -14.88
C PRO A 11 18.68 8.76 -13.86
N ALA A 12 20.01 8.79 -13.99
CA ALA A 12 20.93 8.21 -13.03
C ALA A 12 20.96 8.94 -11.68
N ASP A 13 20.58 10.22 -11.64
CA ASP A 13 20.54 11.04 -10.43
C ASP A 13 19.18 10.96 -9.70
N VAL A 14 18.20 10.24 -10.27
CA VAL A 14 16.88 10.07 -9.66
C VAL A 14 16.91 8.87 -8.69
N PRO A 15 16.74 9.09 -7.37
CA PRO A 15 16.77 7.99 -6.41
C PRO A 15 15.64 6.99 -6.69
N ILE A 16 15.99 5.72 -6.81
CA ILE A 16 15.03 4.62 -6.88
C ILE A 16 14.35 4.52 -5.52
N ARG A 17 13.01 4.60 -5.51
CA ARG A 17 12.21 4.49 -4.29
C ARG A 17 11.46 3.16 -4.31
N PRO A 18 11.65 2.29 -3.30
CA PRO A 18 10.82 1.10 -3.14
C PRO A 18 9.35 1.46 -3.09
N ALA A 19 8.54 0.66 -3.77
CA ALA A 19 7.09 0.83 -3.83
C ALA A 19 6.41 -0.54 -3.91
N ALA A 20 5.18 -0.60 -3.43
CA ALA A 20 4.33 -1.78 -3.48
C ALA A 20 2.97 -1.44 -4.06
N THR A 21 2.33 -2.41 -4.70
CA THR A 21 1.03 -2.24 -5.36
C THR A 21 0.22 -3.52 -5.18
N VAL A 22 -1.07 -3.37 -4.89
CA VAL A 22 -2.00 -4.51 -4.74
C VAL A 22 -3.09 -4.45 -5.81
N MET A 23 -3.38 -5.60 -6.41
CA MET A 23 -4.53 -5.78 -7.29
C MET A 23 -5.62 -6.53 -6.54
N LEU A 24 -6.75 -5.86 -6.29
CA LEU A 24 -7.94 -6.54 -5.77
C LEU A 24 -8.68 -7.15 -6.95
N VAL A 25 -8.78 -8.48 -6.97
CA VAL A 25 -9.34 -9.25 -8.07
C VAL A 25 -10.56 -10.05 -7.63
N ARG A 26 -11.49 -10.28 -8.55
CA ARG A 26 -12.59 -11.24 -8.37
C ARG A 26 -12.92 -11.92 -9.70
N ASP A 27 -13.61 -13.05 -9.63
CA ASP A 27 -14.19 -13.68 -10.82
C ASP A 27 -15.24 -12.76 -11.44
N ALA A 28 -15.28 -12.71 -12.78
CA ALA A 28 -16.27 -11.94 -13.52
C ALA A 28 -17.68 -12.49 -13.28
N VAL A 29 -18.63 -11.58 -13.03
CA VAL A 29 -20.01 -11.95 -12.63
C VAL A 29 -20.99 -12.01 -13.80
N ASP A 30 -20.61 -11.50 -14.98
CA ASP A 30 -21.50 -11.30 -16.14
C ASP A 30 -21.57 -12.51 -17.09
N GLY A 31 -21.19 -13.71 -16.64
CA GLY A 31 -21.41 -14.97 -17.38
C GLY A 31 -20.32 -15.35 -18.38
N ASP A 32 -19.37 -14.46 -18.68
CA ASP A 32 -18.14 -14.80 -19.40
C ASP A 32 -17.02 -15.17 -18.41
N PRO A 33 -16.21 -16.21 -18.69
CA PRO A 33 -15.04 -16.51 -17.88
C PRO A 33 -14.04 -15.35 -17.96
N GLY A 34 -13.68 -14.78 -16.81
CA GLY A 34 -12.77 -13.64 -16.75
C GLY A 34 -12.44 -13.20 -15.32
N VAL A 35 -11.50 -12.26 -15.21
CA VAL A 35 -11.09 -11.62 -13.95
C VAL A 35 -11.42 -10.14 -14.01
N GLU A 36 -12.09 -9.64 -12.99
CA GLU A 36 -12.28 -8.21 -12.77
C GLU A 36 -11.24 -7.69 -11.77
N VAL A 37 -10.69 -6.50 -12.05
CA VAL A 37 -9.69 -5.87 -11.18
C VAL A 37 -10.16 -4.49 -10.76
N PHE A 38 -10.12 -4.21 -9.47
CA PHE A 38 -10.44 -2.88 -8.94
C PHE A 38 -9.35 -1.87 -9.33
N MET A 39 -9.75 -0.75 -9.91
CA MET A 39 -8.85 0.36 -10.25
C MET A 39 -9.43 1.68 -9.75
N MET A 40 -8.56 2.60 -9.37
CA MET A 40 -8.89 3.96 -8.99
C MET A 40 -8.46 4.93 -10.08
N ARG A 41 -9.19 6.03 -10.25
CA ARG A 41 -8.78 7.10 -11.15
C ARG A 41 -8.11 8.21 -10.34
N ARG A 42 -6.84 8.49 -10.63
CA ARG A 42 -6.14 9.61 -9.95
C ARG A 42 -6.82 10.94 -10.28
N THR A 43 -6.89 11.83 -9.29
CA THR A 43 -7.40 13.18 -9.50
C THR A 43 -6.57 13.91 -10.56
N THR A 44 -7.19 14.85 -11.29
CA THR A 44 -6.50 15.61 -12.34
C THR A 44 -5.41 16.55 -11.79
N ASN A 45 -5.38 16.77 -10.47
CA ASN A 45 -4.40 17.61 -9.79
C ASN A 45 -3.19 16.79 -9.27
N ALA A 46 -3.11 15.49 -9.54
CA ALA A 46 -1.98 14.67 -9.13
C ALA A 46 -0.70 15.10 -9.87
N ALA A 47 0.41 15.28 -9.14
CA ALA A 47 1.71 15.68 -9.68
C ALA A 47 2.31 14.67 -10.70
N PHE A 48 1.82 13.43 -10.70
CA PHE A 48 2.17 12.38 -11.64
C PHE A 48 0.94 11.52 -11.95
N GLY A 49 0.72 11.21 -13.23
CA GLY A 49 -0.36 10.32 -13.67
C GLY A 49 -1.80 10.83 -13.52
N ALA A 50 -1.99 12.15 -13.62
CA ALA A 50 -3.32 12.78 -13.59
C ALA A 50 -4.32 12.10 -14.56
N GLY A 51 -5.47 11.69 -14.04
CA GLY A 51 -6.53 11.07 -14.83
C GLY A 51 -6.30 9.61 -15.25
N MET A 52 -5.14 9.02 -14.94
CA MET A 52 -4.85 7.61 -15.20
C MET A 52 -5.60 6.70 -14.22
N TYR A 53 -5.95 5.52 -14.70
CA TYR A 53 -6.39 4.41 -13.87
C TYR A 53 -5.17 3.71 -13.28
N VAL A 54 -5.19 3.51 -11.97
CA VAL A 54 -4.11 2.89 -11.19
C VAL A 54 -4.69 1.87 -10.22
N PHE A 55 -3.86 0.91 -9.83
CA PHE A 55 -4.14 0.07 -8.67
C PHE A 55 -3.73 0.79 -7.39
N PRO A 56 -4.33 0.44 -6.23
CA PRO A 56 -3.86 0.96 -4.95
C PRO A 56 -2.40 0.59 -4.70
N GLY A 57 -1.62 1.56 -4.24
CA GLY A 57 -0.21 1.36 -3.98
C GLY A 57 0.58 2.64 -3.88
N GLY A 58 1.77 2.52 -3.31
CA GLY A 58 2.61 3.65 -3.00
C GLY A 58 3.97 3.24 -2.52
N ARG A 59 4.66 4.17 -1.86
CA ARG A 59 6.03 3.97 -1.41
C ARG A 59 6.03 3.02 -0.22
N VAL A 60 7.05 2.17 -0.13
CA VAL A 60 7.36 1.47 1.13
C VAL A 60 8.01 2.47 2.08
N ASP A 61 7.36 2.75 3.20
CA ASP A 61 7.87 3.60 4.27
C ASP A 61 8.72 2.77 5.25
N GLY A 62 9.62 3.42 5.99
CA GLY A 62 10.44 2.74 7.00
C GLY A 62 9.62 2.09 8.11
N VAL A 63 8.43 2.63 8.41
CA VAL A 63 7.52 2.05 9.40
C VAL A 63 6.85 0.75 8.92
N ASP A 64 6.78 0.50 7.61
CA ASP A 64 6.16 -0.71 7.06
C ASP A 64 6.98 -1.98 7.39
N GLY A 65 8.29 -1.81 7.62
CA GLY A 65 9.20 -2.88 8.02
C GLY A 65 9.56 -2.90 9.51
N ALA A 66 8.83 -2.17 10.35
CA ALA A 66 9.13 -2.12 11.78
C ALA A 66 8.83 -3.46 12.47
N ASP A 67 9.71 -3.92 13.37
CA ASP A 67 9.53 -5.17 14.12
C ASP A 67 8.18 -5.27 14.84
N GLU A 68 7.57 -4.12 15.15
CA GLU A 68 6.29 -4.00 15.83
C GLU A 68 5.08 -4.44 14.99
N ILE A 69 5.18 -4.47 13.65
CA ILE A 69 4.07 -4.92 12.78
C ILE A 69 4.04 -6.44 12.63
N ALA A 70 5.20 -7.10 12.71
CA ALA A 70 5.34 -8.52 12.45
C ALA A 70 4.38 -9.43 13.28
N PRO A 71 4.08 -9.14 14.58
CA PRO A 71 3.11 -9.91 15.35
C PRO A 71 1.65 -9.86 14.85
N PHE A 72 1.34 -8.93 13.95
CA PHE A 72 0.02 -8.76 13.31
C PHE A 72 -0.01 -9.33 11.88
N CYS A 73 1.12 -9.81 11.36
CA CYS A 73 1.18 -10.44 10.05
C CYS A 73 0.99 -11.96 10.19
N GLU A 74 -0.18 -12.46 9.79
CA GLU A 74 -0.47 -13.89 9.79
C GLU A 74 -0.08 -14.55 8.45
N GLY A 75 0.56 -15.73 8.53
CA GLY A 75 0.88 -16.55 7.36
C GLY A 75 2.04 -16.07 6.49
N LEU A 76 2.65 -14.92 6.81
CA LEU A 76 3.82 -14.39 6.11
C LEU A 76 4.78 -13.69 7.08
N ASP A 77 6.00 -14.20 7.21
CA ASP A 77 7.09 -13.55 7.94
C ASP A 77 8.09 -12.89 6.97
N ASP A 78 9.05 -12.11 7.51
CA ASP A 78 10.03 -11.39 6.70
C ASP A 78 10.94 -12.32 5.90
N VAL A 79 11.31 -13.47 6.45
CA VAL A 79 12.14 -14.46 5.76
C VAL A 79 11.41 -14.95 4.51
N THR A 80 10.17 -15.40 4.67
CA THR A 80 9.35 -15.91 3.57
C THR A 80 9.02 -14.82 2.54
N ALA A 81 8.76 -13.59 3.00
CA ALA A 81 8.49 -12.45 2.11
C ALA A 81 9.74 -12.05 1.32
N SER A 82 10.91 -12.01 1.97
CA SER A 82 12.19 -11.68 1.34
C SER A 82 12.60 -12.72 0.30
N ASP A 83 12.43 -14.01 0.62
CA ASP A 83 12.64 -15.12 -0.32
C ASP A 83 11.76 -15.00 -1.57
N LYS A 84 10.48 -14.61 -1.41
CA LYS A 84 9.55 -14.40 -2.53
C LYS A 84 9.97 -13.24 -3.44
N LEU A 85 10.57 -12.20 -2.87
CA LEU A 85 11.06 -11.03 -3.61
C LEU A 85 12.48 -11.21 -4.16
N GLY A 86 13.21 -12.24 -3.71
CA GLY A 86 14.61 -12.45 -4.06
C GLY A 86 15.54 -11.38 -3.48
N ILE A 87 15.25 -10.92 -2.26
CA ILE A 87 16.06 -9.93 -1.52
C ILE A 87 16.56 -10.54 -0.21
N ASP A 88 17.61 -9.95 0.37
CA ASP A 88 18.24 -10.50 1.57
C ASP A 88 17.37 -10.42 2.83
N HIS A 89 16.62 -9.32 3.00
CA HIS A 89 15.76 -9.04 4.16
C HIS A 89 14.81 -7.86 3.86
N GLY A 90 13.81 -7.65 4.72
CA GLY A 90 12.88 -6.52 4.65
C GLY A 90 11.74 -6.70 3.65
N GLY A 91 11.51 -7.92 3.18
CA GLY A 91 10.45 -8.24 2.24
C GLY A 91 9.05 -8.03 2.80
N LEU A 92 8.85 -8.24 4.10
CA LEU A 92 7.51 -8.08 4.71
C LEU A 92 6.96 -6.65 4.54
N ALA A 93 7.86 -5.66 4.54
CA ALA A 93 7.51 -4.25 4.38
C ALA A 93 6.74 -3.96 3.09
N TYR A 94 6.97 -4.73 2.01
CA TYR A 94 6.24 -4.55 0.75
C TYR A 94 4.78 -4.97 0.86
N TRP A 95 4.48 -6.05 1.60
CA TRP A 95 3.11 -6.47 1.85
C TRP A 95 2.40 -5.48 2.78
N VAL A 96 3.07 -5.05 3.84
CA VAL A 96 2.52 -4.06 4.78
C VAL A 96 2.22 -2.74 4.06
N ALA A 97 3.16 -2.24 3.25
CA ALA A 97 2.96 -1.05 2.43
C ALA A 97 1.76 -1.18 1.48
N ALA A 98 1.62 -2.34 0.81
CA ALA A 98 0.50 -2.58 -0.08
C ALA A 98 -0.86 -2.57 0.65
N VAL A 99 -0.93 -3.15 1.86
CA VAL A 99 -2.14 -3.13 2.70
C VAL A 99 -2.45 -1.72 3.21
N ARG A 100 -1.43 -1.01 3.70
CA ARG A 100 -1.55 0.38 4.16
C ARG A 100 -2.09 1.28 3.06
N GLU A 101 -1.44 1.30 1.90
CA GLU A 101 -1.83 2.14 0.76
C GLU A 101 -3.23 1.77 0.22
N CYS A 102 -3.59 0.47 0.24
CA CYS A 102 -4.94 0.05 -0.12
C CYS A 102 -6.00 0.64 0.83
N PHE A 103 -5.71 0.68 2.12
CA PHE A 103 -6.61 1.28 3.09
C PHE A 103 -6.67 2.81 2.92
N GLU A 104 -5.54 3.48 2.81
CA GLU A 104 -5.46 4.93 2.61
C GLU A 104 -6.19 5.42 1.35
N GLU A 105 -5.98 4.75 0.21
CA GLU A 105 -6.50 5.20 -1.09
C GLU A 105 -7.90 4.65 -1.40
N ALA A 106 -8.20 3.41 -1.02
CA ALA A 106 -9.46 2.74 -1.36
C ALA A 106 -10.40 2.52 -0.16
N GLY A 107 -9.93 2.69 1.08
CA GLY A 107 -10.71 2.36 2.28
C GLY A 107 -10.90 0.87 2.49
N VAL A 108 -10.12 0.04 1.82
CA VAL A 108 -10.17 -1.42 1.93
C VAL A 108 -8.97 -1.88 2.75
N LEU A 109 -9.21 -2.27 4.01
CA LEU A 109 -8.18 -2.90 4.84
C LEU A 109 -8.19 -4.41 4.64
N LEU A 110 -7.06 -4.96 4.23
CA LEU A 110 -6.86 -6.41 4.07
C LEU A 110 -6.34 -6.98 5.39
N ALA A 111 -7.24 -7.10 6.37
CA ALA A 111 -6.95 -7.63 7.69
C ALA A 111 -8.20 -8.26 8.31
N GLU A 112 -7.99 -9.08 9.34
CA GLU A 112 -9.06 -9.63 10.16
C GLU A 112 -8.69 -9.51 11.65
N PRO A 113 -9.68 -9.39 12.56
CA PRO A 113 -9.43 -9.49 13.99
C PRO A 113 -8.88 -10.87 14.35
N ARG A 114 -7.97 -10.98 15.33
CA ARG A 114 -7.36 -12.25 15.75
C ARG A 114 -8.39 -13.24 16.30
N GLY A 115 -9.45 -12.72 16.92
CA GLY A 115 -10.60 -13.53 17.37
C GLY A 115 -11.56 -13.94 16.26
N GLY A 116 -11.30 -13.51 15.02
CA GLY A 116 -12.22 -13.59 13.89
C GLY A 116 -13.39 -12.59 14.01
N GLY A 117 -14.27 -12.63 13.01
CA GLY A 117 -15.45 -11.77 12.96
C GLY A 117 -15.25 -10.49 12.13
N PRO A 118 -16.24 -9.60 12.12
CA PRO A 118 -16.21 -8.43 11.24
C PRO A 118 -15.26 -7.36 11.75
N LEU A 119 -14.36 -6.91 10.89
CA LEU A 119 -13.54 -5.73 11.11
C LEU A 119 -14.42 -4.46 11.17
N ARG A 120 -14.26 -3.66 12.22
CA ARG A 120 -15.09 -2.47 12.49
C ARG A 120 -14.27 -1.19 12.34
N LEU A 121 -14.07 -0.75 11.10
CA LEU A 121 -13.33 0.47 10.80
C LEU A 121 -14.24 1.70 10.84
N ARG A 122 -13.70 2.80 11.34
CA ARG A 122 -14.30 4.14 11.27
C ARG A 122 -13.82 4.83 10.00
N ASN A 123 -14.61 5.76 9.46
CA ASN A 123 -14.16 6.55 8.31
C ASN A 123 -12.96 7.45 8.68
N GLU A 124 -12.87 7.85 9.95
CA GLU A 124 -11.75 8.62 10.48
C GLU A 124 -10.45 7.81 10.44
N ASP A 125 -10.48 6.49 10.71
CA ASP A 125 -9.28 5.65 10.75
C ASP A 125 -8.50 5.70 9.44
N ARG A 126 -9.21 5.70 8.32
CA ARG A 126 -8.61 5.83 7.00
C ARG A 126 -7.86 7.15 6.85
N HIS A 127 -8.47 8.24 7.29
CA HIS A 127 -7.86 9.57 7.18
C HIS A 127 -6.70 9.72 8.15
N GLU A 128 -6.84 9.19 9.37
CA GLU A 128 -5.80 9.21 10.41
C GLU A 128 -4.57 8.38 9.99
N VAL A 129 -4.77 7.25 9.30
CA VAL A 129 -3.66 6.50 8.70
C VAL A 129 -3.04 7.29 7.54
N HIS A 130 -3.86 7.85 6.65
CA HIS A 130 -3.37 8.59 5.48
C HIS A 130 -2.59 9.86 5.83
N ASP A 131 -2.98 10.58 6.87
CA ASP A 131 -2.27 11.76 7.35
C ASP A 131 -1.16 11.45 8.38
N SER A 132 -0.95 10.16 8.65
CA SER A 132 0.05 9.64 9.59
C SER A 132 -0.19 10.03 11.06
N SER A 133 -1.40 10.45 11.43
CA SER A 133 -1.78 10.65 12.85
C SER A 133 -2.10 9.36 13.60
N LEU A 134 -2.35 8.26 12.88
CA LEU A 134 -2.49 6.90 13.39
C LEU A 134 -1.63 5.95 12.55
N SER A 135 -0.67 5.24 13.16
CA SER A 135 0.08 4.21 12.45
C SER A 135 -0.76 2.94 12.25
N LEU A 136 -0.42 2.14 11.23
CA LEU A 136 -1.07 0.84 11.03
C LEU A 136 -0.87 -0.09 12.24
N VAL A 137 0.30 -0.03 12.89
CA VAL A 137 0.58 -0.77 14.12
C VAL A 137 -0.36 -0.37 15.26
N GLU A 138 -0.62 0.93 15.44
CA GLU A 138 -1.57 1.42 16.46
C GLU A 138 -3.01 0.99 16.14
N LEU A 139 -3.39 1.02 14.86
CA LEU A 139 -4.68 0.50 14.40
C LEU A 139 -4.82 -0.99 14.73
N CYS A 140 -3.82 -1.81 14.39
CA CYS A 140 -3.81 -3.24 14.70
C CYS A 140 -3.87 -3.49 16.21
N ARG A 141 -3.11 -2.77 17.03
CA ARG A 141 -3.15 -2.90 18.50
C ARG A 141 -4.53 -2.58 19.09
N ARG A 142 -5.27 -1.66 18.48
CA ARG A 142 -6.59 -1.25 18.94
C ARG A 142 -7.66 -2.30 18.62
N ASP A 143 -7.55 -2.95 17.47
CA ASP A 143 -8.59 -3.81 16.88
C ASP A 143 -8.19 -5.30 16.78
N ASP A 144 -7.16 -5.73 17.52
CA ASP A 144 -6.66 -7.13 17.58
C ASP A 144 -7.72 -8.13 18.08
#